data_AF-A0A1U7UPN6-F1
#
_entry.id   AF-A0A1U7UPN6-F1
#
_cell.length_a   1.000
_cell.length_b   1.000
_cell.length_c   1.000
_cell.angle_alpha   90.00
_cell.angle_beta   90.00
_cell.angle_gamma   90.00
#
_symmetry.space_group_name_H-M   'P 1'
#
loop_
_entity.id
_entity.type
_entity.pdbx_description
1 polymer ?
#
loop_
_entity_poly.entity_id
_entity_poly.type
_entity_poly.pdbx_seq_one_letter_code
_entity_poly.pdbx_strand_id
1 'polypeptide(L)'
;MSLMEVITKASIEHSPTTSEGNYSIVLSGEPVLLQLKPEKEEDDGVSLVKRGTGWKFSSTDVELIELGKNFIKKLKRKMKNPKTFNKDDFFGMFVAYVAEIWEKFGVSIHVDGLDEGNIVKLTEKVGNFMGRDVKGLVLEACFVLESWEVLGSLIVNGLVEHSCLSNLINNLIEKKQSWLVVLCVKHVFDIQTYDMIRVLKYFLSLPKNGDSSLTFVRKEWESQAMSAIDKAMDTSLGPDRMSLARDASFLLMLAHDGFSVYEMCLHYFLGSRNVDEVILGACISKLTGSEIMVLIRYLQKWLNKYERFPQVCPCPKASFELGLKASEWAPSLEDVVKCLGLVVDEHFSSFVLHQEFHEELKSLDEVVNSLTAEAKVCGIMSNLTEALKKQTQRVVGDAAYE
;
A
#
# COMPACT_ATOMS: atom_id res chain seq x y z
N MET A 1 -1.92 -41.79 13.96
CA MET A 1 -2.27 -40.72 14.91
C MET A 1 -3.06 -39.67 14.16
N SER A 2 -4.19 -39.22 14.70
CA SER A 2 -4.88 -38.05 14.17
C SER A 2 -4.04 -36.79 14.42
N LEU A 3 -4.18 -35.76 13.61
CA LEU A 3 -3.49 -34.47 13.82
C LEU A 3 -3.77 -33.91 15.23
N MET A 4 -4.99 -34.12 15.75
CA MET A 4 -5.36 -33.74 17.11
C MET A 4 -4.61 -34.53 18.19
N GLU A 5 -4.34 -35.83 17.99
CA GLU A 5 -3.51 -36.61 18.92
C GLU A 5 -2.07 -36.11 18.94
N VAL A 6 -1.55 -35.70 17.77
CA VAL A 6 -0.21 -35.10 17.65
C VAL A 6 -0.14 -33.75 18.36
N ILE A 7 -1.14 -32.88 18.16
CA ILE A 7 -1.27 -31.58 18.85
C ILE A 7 -1.44 -31.76 20.37
N THR A 8 -2.24 -32.74 20.79
CA THR A 8 -2.48 -33.01 22.22
C THR A 8 -1.23 -33.53 22.90
N LYS A 9 -0.45 -34.41 22.26
CA LYS A 9 0.83 -34.87 22.80
C LYS A 9 1.86 -33.75 22.87
N ALA A 10 2.01 -32.98 21.80
CA ALA A 10 2.96 -31.87 21.74
C ALA A 10 2.64 -30.74 22.73
N SER A 11 1.38 -30.56 23.13
CA SER A 11 0.99 -29.56 24.14
C SER A 11 1.16 -30.02 25.58
N ILE A 12 1.25 -31.32 25.84
CA ILE A 12 1.54 -31.89 27.17
C ILE A 12 3.06 -31.90 27.44
N GLU A 13 3.86 -32.12 26.40
CA GLU A 13 5.32 -32.14 26.47
C GLU A 13 5.86 -30.70 26.28
N HIS A 14 6.04 -29.95 27.37
CA HIS A 14 6.66 -28.60 27.36
C HIS A 14 8.15 -28.57 26.92
N SER A 15 8.66 -29.65 26.35
CA SER A 15 10.01 -29.76 25.80
C SER A 15 9.92 -29.89 24.29
N PRO A 16 10.83 -29.27 23.51
CA PRO A 16 10.89 -29.49 22.08
C PRO A 16 11.19 -30.96 21.83
N THR A 17 10.18 -31.76 21.50
CA THR A 17 10.37 -33.12 21.04
C THR A 17 11.06 -33.05 19.68
N THR A 18 12.36 -33.30 19.69
CA THR A 18 13.10 -33.75 18.51
C THR A 18 12.55 -35.11 18.10
N SER A 19 11.50 -35.12 17.30
CA SER A 19 11.04 -36.31 16.59
C SER A 19 11.89 -36.46 15.33
N GLU A 20 12.72 -37.50 15.28
CA GLU A 20 13.41 -37.97 14.08
C GLU A 20 12.39 -38.39 13.01
N GLY A 21 11.98 -37.43 12.18
CA GLY A 21 11.16 -37.66 11.00
C GLY A 21 11.35 -36.51 10.04
N ASN A 22 11.41 -36.80 8.73
CA ASN A 22 11.76 -35.85 7.66
C ASN A 22 10.86 -34.59 7.55
N TYR A 23 9.84 -34.44 8.41
CA TYR A 23 8.97 -33.28 8.50
C TYR A 23 8.60 -33.02 9.97
N SER A 24 9.34 -32.17 10.67
CA SER A 24 8.98 -31.75 12.02
C SER A 24 7.97 -30.60 11.98
N ILE A 25 6.70 -30.87 12.30
CA ILE A 25 5.73 -29.82 12.60
C ILE A 25 6.01 -29.36 14.05
N VAL A 26 6.66 -28.21 14.20
CA VAL A 26 6.85 -27.59 15.52
C VAL A 26 5.55 -26.90 15.91
N LEU A 27 4.78 -27.53 16.80
CA LEU A 27 3.55 -26.96 17.34
C LEU A 27 3.88 -26.23 18.65
N SER A 28 3.64 -24.92 18.68
CA SER A 28 3.68 -24.14 19.92
C SER A 28 2.54 -24.61 20.83
N GLY A 29 2.89 -25.14 22.01
CA GLY A 29 1.94 -25.61 23.01
C GLY A 29 1.22 -24.45 23.72
N GLU A 30 0.29 -23.78 23.02
CA GLU A 30 -0.60 -22.82 23.68
C GLU A 30 -1.58 -23.55 24.60
N PRO A 31 -1.77 -23.10 25.86
CA PRO A 31 -2.70 -23.71 26.82
C PRO A 31 -4.16 -23.79 26.34
N VAL A 32 -4.53 -22.97 25.35
CA VAL A 32 -5.86 -22.93 24.74
C VAL A 32 -6.17 -24.22 23.97
N LEU A 33 -5.15 -24.85 23.37
CA LEU A 33 -5.32 -26.10 22.61
C LEU A 33 -5.65 -27.29 23.52
N LEU A 34 -5.31 -27.22 24.81
CA LEU A 34 -5.63 -28.25 25.82
C LEU A 34 -7.12 -28.29 26.19
N GLN A 35 -7.87 -27.22 25.89
CA GLN A 35 -9.30 -27.13 26.20
C GLN A 35 -10.19 -27.67 25.07
N LEU A 36 -9.60 -27.93 23.89
CA LEU A 36 -10.31 -28.46 22.73
C LEU A 36 -10.58 -29.96 22.90
N LYS A 37 -11.86 -30.32 23.01
CA LYS A 37 -12.36 -31.69 23.00
C LYS A 37 -13.10 -31.96 21.70
N PRO A 38 -12.87 -33.08 21.01
CA PRO A 38 -13.70 -33.44 19.86
C PRO A 38 -15.17 -33.55 20.28
N GLU A 39 -16.07 -33.08 19.41
CA GLU A 39 -17.51 -33.31 19.56
C GLU A 39 -17.77 -34.83 19.66
N LYS A 40 -18.59 -35.25 20.63
CA LYS A 40 -18.78 -36.68 20.97
C LYS A 40 -19.29 -37.47 19.76
N GLU A 41 -18.94 -38.76 19.73
CA GLU A 41 -19.32 -39.73 18.68
C GLU A 41 -20.84 -39.81 18.53
N GLU A 42 -21.37 -39.14 17.50
CA GLU A 42 -22.48 -39.70 16.73
C GLU A 42 -21.87 -40.37 15.50
N ASP A 43 -22.16 -41.65 15.39
CA ASP A 43 -21.68 -42.60 14.40
C ASP A 43 -22.25 -42.25 13.02
N ASP A 44 -21.66 -41.26 12.34
CA ASP A 44 -21.93 -41.02 10.92
C ASP A 44 -20.61 -40.86 10.17
N GLY A 45 -20.18 -41.96 9.54
CA GLY A 45 -18.89 -42.19 8.93
C GLY A 45 -18.59 -41.39 7.65
N VAL A 46 -18.97 -40.11 7.56
CA VAL A 46 -18.85 -39.33 6.31
C VAL A 46 -18.00 -38.05 6.44
N SER A 47 -17.59 -37.63 7.65
CA SER A 47 -16.70 -36.45 7.78
C SER A 47 -15.36 -36.79 8.44
N LEU A 48 -14.27 -36.58 7.69
CA LEU A 48 -12.88 -36.67 8.18
C LEU A 48 -12.51 -35.51 9.13
N VAL A 49 -13.37 -34.49 9.26
CA VAL A 49 -13.14 -33.27 10.06
C VAL A 49 -14.19 -33.20 11.16
N LYS A 50 -13.79 -33.52 12.40
CA LYS A 50 -14.64 -33.36 13.59
C LYS A 50 -14.49 -31.94 14.16
N ARG A 51 -15.60 -31.32 14.56
CA ARG A 51 -15.59 -29.99 15.18
C ARG A 51 -14.97 -30.08 16.58
N GLY A 52 -14.05 -29.17 16.88
CA GLY A 52 -13.52 -29.00 18.24
C GLY A 52 -14.53 -28.25 19.11
N THR A 53 -14.89 -28.82 20.24
CA THR A 53 -15.69 -28.21 21.31
C THR A 53 -14.78 -27.81 22.48
N GLY A 54 -15.20 -26.91 23.36
CA GLY A 54 -14.44 -26.56 24.57
C GLY A 54 -13.61 -25.28 24.50
N TRP A 55 -13.47 -24.66 23.33
CA TRP A 55 -13.00 -23.27 23.24
C TRP A 55 -14.07 -22.33 23.81
N LYS A 56 -13.76 -21.69 24.94
CA LYS A 56 -14.58 -20.62 25.51
C LYS A 56 -13.92 -19.29 25.21
N PHE A 57 -14.67 -18.38 24.59
CA PHE A 57 -14.27 -16.98 24.48
C PHE A 57 -14.15 -16.37 25.88
N SER A 58 -13.25 -15.40 26.06
CA SER A 58 -13.24 -14.64 27.31
C SER A 58 -14.59 -13.91 27.47
N SER A 59 -15.02 -13.63 28.69
CA SER A 59 -16.25 -12.87 28.93
C SER A 59 -16.22 -11.52 28.22
N THR A 60 -15.05 -10.87 28.19
CA THR A 60 -14.82 -9.60 27.49
C THR A 60 -15.01 -9.74 25.98
N ASP A 61 -14.49 -10.81 25.36
CA ASP A 61 -14.66 -11.02 23.91
C ASP A 61 -16.13 -11.24 23.54
N VAL A 62 -16.89 -11.99 24.36
CA VAL A 62 -18.32 -12.20 24.14
C VAL A 62 -19.08 -10.87 24.20
N GLU A 63 -18.79 -10.04 25.20
CA GLU A 63 -19.40 -8.71 25.33
C GLU A 63 -19.05 -7.80 24.14
N LEU A 64 -17.79 -7.78 23.69
CA LEU A 64 -17.37 -7.01 22.52
C LEU A 64 -18.06 -7.47 21.23
N ILE A 65 -18.21 -8.79 21.04
CA ILE A 65 -18.93 -9.35 19.89
C ILE A 65 -20.42 -8.95 19.94
N GLU A 66 -21.05 -8.97 21.10
CA GLU A 66 -22.44 -8.54 21.27
C GLU A 66 -22.62 -7.04 21.02
N LEU A 67 -21.71 -6.20 21.52
CA LEU A 67 -21.66 -4.76 21.23
C LEU A 67 -21.58 -4.51 19.72
N GLY A 68 -20.66 -5.19 19.03
CA GLY A 68 -20.52 -5.10 17.58
C GLY A 68 -21.79 -5.51 16.83
N LYS A 69 -22.41 -6.63 17.20
CA LYS A 69 -23.68 -7.10 16.61
C LYS A 69 -24.82 -6.10 16.82
N ASN A 70 -24.92 -5.52 18.02
CA ASN A 70 -25.94 -4.54 18.34
C ASN A 70 -25.74 -3.25 17.53
N PHE A 71 -24.50 -2.78 17.43
CA PHE A 71 -24.14 -1.63 16.59
C PHE A 71 -24.50 -1.87 15.12
N ILE A 72 -24.10 -3.01 14.55
CA ILE A 72 -24.41 -3.39 13.17
C ILE A 72 -25.92 -3.38 12.92
N LYS A 73 -26.70 -3.98 13.82
CA LYS A 73 -28.17 -4.03 13.69
C LYS A 73 -28.81 -2.63 13.73
N LYS A 74 -28.32 -1.75 14.62
CA LYS A 74 -28.80 -0.37 14.73
C LYS A 74 -28.43 0.44 13.47
N LEU A 75 -27.17 0.38 13.04
CA LEU A 75 -26.66 1.14 11.90
C LEU A 75 -27.32 0.70 10.58
N LYS A 76 -27.42 -0.62 10.31
CA LYS A 76 -28.13 -1.14 9.13
C LYS A 76 -29.59 -0.67 9.07
N ARG A 77 -30.28 -0.60 10.22
CA ARG A 77 -31.67 -0.13 10.27
C ARG A 77 -31.77 1.35 9.90
N LYS A 78 -30.86 2.18 10.39
CA LYS A 78 -30.81 3.63 10.10
C LYS A 78 -30.43 3.90 8.64
N MET A 79 -29.46 3.16 8.10
CA MET A 79 -29.03 3.30 6.70
C MET A 79 -30.10 2.94 5.67
N LYS A 80 -31.10 2.11 6.01
CA LYS A 80 -32.25 1.84 5.12
C LYS A 80 -33.10 3.08 4.81
N ASN A 81 -33.06 4.09 5.68
CA ASN A 81 -33.83 5.34 5.55
C ASN A 81 -32.87 6.56 5.48
N PRO A 82 -32.14 6.74 4.37
CA PRO A 82 -31.09 7.76 4.27
C PRO A 82 -31.62 9.21 4.36
N LYS A 83 -32.93 9.45 4.13
CA LYS A 83 -33.53 10.80 4.25
C LYS A 83 -33.59 11.32 5.69
N THR A 84 -33.50 10.44 6.69
CA THR A 84 -33.63 10.78 8.12
C THR A 84 -32.37 10.46 8.92
N PHE A 85 -31.29 10.06 8.25
CA PHE A 85 -30.04 9.67 8.90
C PHE A 85 -28.94 10.55 8.34
N ASN A 86 -28.41 11.45 9.17
CA ASN A 86 -27.38 12.42 8.80
C ASN A 86 -26.01 12.07 9.42
N LYS A 87 -25.00 12.89 9.12
CA LYS A 87 -23.64 12.72 9.66
C LYS A 87 -23.61 12.77 11.19
N ASP A 88 -24.33 13.71 11.80
CA ASP A 88 -24.34 13.88 13.27
C ASP A 88 -24.94 12.66 13.99
N ASP A 89 -26.02 12.09 13.44
CA ASP A 89 -26.63 10.86 13.94
C ASP A 89 -25.62 9.70 13.89
N PHE A 90 -24.90 9.58 12.77
CA PHE A 90 -23.88 8.55 12.60
C PHE A 90 -22.72 8.74 13.56
N PHE A 91 -22.20 9.96 13.68
CA PHE A 91 -21.10 10.30 14.60
C PHE A 91 -21.49 10.05 16.05
N GLY A 92 -22.71 10.43 16.46
CA GLY A 92 -23.22 10.12 17.79
C GLY A 92 -23.31 8.61 18.05
N MET A 93 -23.78 7.82 17.07
CA MET A 93 -23.81 6.37 17.18
C MET A 93 -22.40 5.75 17.26
N PHE A 94 -21.46 6.26 16.47
CA PHE A 94 -20.09 5.77 16.44
C PHE A 94 -19.36 6.09 17.75
N VAL A 95 -19.47 7.32 18.24
CA VAL A 95 -18.89 7.74 19.53
C VAL A 95 -19.44 6.90 20.68
N ALA A 96 -20.75 6.67 20.74
CA ALA A 96 -21.36 5.84 21.77
C ALA A 96 -20.82 4.40 21.74
N TYR A 97 -20.75 3.79 20.55
CA TYR A 97 -20.20 2.45 20.37
C TYR A 97 -18.73 2.35 20.82
N VAL A 98 -17.92 3.33 20.44
CA VAL A 98 -16.50 3.38 20.79
C VAL A 98 -16.30 3.61 22.30
N ALA A 99 -17.10 4.48 22.91
CA ALA A 99 -17.06 4.72 24.35
C ALA A 99 -17.39 3.44 25.13
N GLU A 100 -18.41 2.70 24.70
CA GLU A 100 -18.77 1.40 25.29
C GLU A 100 -17.64 0.36 25.16
N ILE A 101 -16.90 0.33 24.04
CA ILE A 101 -15.72 -0.55 23.89
C ILE A 101 -14.67 -0.19 24.94
N TRP A 102 -14.33 1.08 25.07
CA TRP A 102 -13.21 1.52 25.90
C TRP A 102 -13.49 1.43 27.39
N GLU A 103 -14.75 1.60 27.79
CA GLU A 103 -15.20 1.32 29.16
C GLU A 103 -14.88 -0.13 29.54
N LYS A 104 -15.03 -1.09 28.62
CA LYS A 104 -14.65 -2.51 28.84
C LYS A 104 -13.15 -2.72 29.00
N PHE A 105 -12.34 -1.81 28.44
CA PHE A 105 -10.88 -1.79 28.63
C PHE A 105 -10.43 -0.91 29.81
N GLY A 106 -11.36 -0.35 30.59
CA GLY A 106 -11.06 0.47 31.76
C GLY A 106 -10.50 1.85 31.44
N VAL A 107 -10.71 2.35 30.22
CA VAL A 107 -10.23 3.68 29.77
C VAL A 107 -11.44 4.55 29.43
N SER A 108 -11.55 5.71 30.07
CA SER A 108 -12.56 6.71 29.70
C SER A 108 -12.02 7.62 28.60
N ILE A 109 -12.77 7.76 27.50
CA ILE A 109 -12.46 8.75 26.47
C ILE A 109 -13.27 10.01 26.78
N HIS A 110 -12.62 11.15 26.81
CA HIS A 110 -13.31 12.41 26.66
C HIS A 110 -13.36 12.75 25.17
N VAL A 111 -14.56 12.83 24.61
CA VAL A 111 -14.76 13.27 23.22
C VAL A 111 -15.26 14.71 23.26
N ASP A 112 -14.47 15.63 22.72
CA ASP A 112 -14.74 17.08 22.72
C ASP A 112 -15.63 17.49 21.53
N GLY A 113 -16.80 16.88 21.39
CA GLY A 113 -17.79 17.20 20.37
C GLY A 113 -17.94 16.16 19.25
N LEU A 114 -18.89 16.42 18.33
CA LEU A 114 -19.25 15.52 17.22
C LEU A 114 -18.74 16.01 15.85
N ASP A 115 -17.67 16.80 15.81
CA ASP A 115 -17.06 17.23 14.54
C ASP A 115 -16.26 16.10 13.87
N GLU A 116 -16.14 16.19 12.54
CA GLU A 116 -15.49 15.17 11.71
C GLU A 116 -14.01 14.94 12.10
N GLY A 117 -13.29 15.99 12.50
CA GLY A 117 -11.89 15.89 12.94
C GLY A 117 -11.71 15.09 14.23
N ASN A 118 -12.64 15.22 15.18
CA ASN A 118 -12.65 14.38 16.38
C ASN A 118 -12.96 12.91 16.08
N ILE A 119 -13.86 12.65 15.13
CA ILE A 119 -14.16 11.28 14.68
C ILE A 119 -12.95 10.64 13.98
N VAL A 120 -12.19 11.41 13.19
CA VAL A 120 -10.92 10.97 12.60
C VAL A 120 -9.93 10.54 13.69
N LYS A 121 -9.67 11.39 14.69
CA LYS A 121 -8.78 11.07 15.82
C LYS A 121 -9.25 9.86 16.62
N LEU A 122 -10.57 9.72 16.75
CA LEU A 122 -11.16 8.57 17.43
C LEU A 122 -10.86 7.30 16.63
N THR A 123 -11.14 7.33 15.32
CA THR A 123 -10.90 6.21 14.39
C THR A 123 -9.45 5.74 14.41
N GLU A 124 -8.49 6.67 14.40
CA GLU A 124 -7.05 6.38 14.51
C GLU A 124 -6.70 5.60 15.80
N LYS A 125 -7.35 5.93 16.91
CA LYS A 125 -7.05 5.33 18.22
C LYS A 125 -7.75 4.00 18.45
N VAL A 126 -9.02 3.87 18.04
CA VAL A 126 -9.82 2.66 18.32
C VAL A 126 -10.06 1.74 17.15
N GLY A 127 -9.81 2.16 15.93
CA GLY A 127 -10.32 1.43 14.78
C GLY A 127 -9.88 -0.04 14.74
N ASN A 128 -8.71 -0.35 15.31
CA ASN A 128 -8.19 -1.70 15.44
C ASN A 128 -9.00 -2.63 16.35
N PHE A 129 -9.75 -2.10 17.32
CA PHE A 129 -10.62 -2.87 18.21
C PHE A 129 -12.00 -3.17 17.61
N MET A 130 -12.32 -2.59 16.45
CA MET A 130 -13.57 -2.87 15.77
C MET A 130 -13.52 -4.25 15.09
N GLY A 131 -14.58 -5.04 15.25
CA GLY A 131 -14.72 -6.27 14.48
C GLY A 131 -14.82 -6.01 12.97
N ARG A 132 -14.40 -6.97 12.15
CA ARG A 132 -14.45 -6.93 10.67
C ARG A 132 -15.78 -6.39 10.13
N ASP A 133 -16.90 -6.96 10.59
CA ASP A 133 -18.23 -6.58 10.10
C ASP A 133 -18.62 -5.14 10.48
N VAL A 134 -18.10 -4.65 11.61
CA VAL A 134 -18.29 -3.27 12.05
C VAL A 134 -17.51 -2.33 11.14
N LYS A 135 -16.22 -2.61 10.89
CA LYS A 135 -15.38 -1.82 9.97
C LYS A 135 -16.02 -1.69 8.59
N GLY A 136 -16.47 -2.80 8.01
CA GLY A 136 -17.13 -2.80 6.71
C GLY A 136 -18.39 -1.93 6.67
N LEU A 137 -19.21 -1.96 7.72
CA LEU A 137 -20.43 -1.16 7.78
C LEU A 137 -20.17 0.32 8.08
N VAL A 138 -19.18 0.63 8.92
CA VAL A 138 -18.72 2.01 9.17
C VAL A 138 -18.21 2.63 7.87
N LEU A 139 -17.42 1.88 7.10
CA LEU A 139 -16.93 2.29 5.79
C LEU A 139 -18.09 2.57 4.80
N GLU A 140 -19.08 1.67 4.73
CA GLU A 140 -20.28 1.87 3.91
C GLU A 140 -21.07 3.11 4.35
N ALA A 141 -21.23 3.33 5.66
CA ALA A 141 -21.89 4.52 6.20
C ALA A 141 -21.13 5.81 5.85
N CYS A 142 -19.81 5.83 5.99
CA CYS A 142 -18.99 6.99 5.61
C CYS A 142 -19.14 7.32 4.12
N PHE A 143 -19.23 6.30 3.27
CA PHE A 143 -19.48 6.51 1.84
C PHE A 143 -20.87 7.08 1.57
N VAL A 144 -21.93 6.48 2.13
CA VAL A 144 -23.33 6.91 1.92
C VAL A 144 -23.58 8.33 2.45
N LEU A 145 -22.96 8.68 3.58
CA LEU A 145 -23.10 9.99 4.21
C LEU A 145 -22.07 11.02 3.72
N GLU A 146 -21.19 10.63 2.80
CA GLU A 146 -20.14 11.50 2.24
C GLU A 146 -19.22 12.10 3.33
N SER A 147 -18.90 11.31 4.36
CA SER A 147 -17.91 11.61 5.40
C SER A 147 -16.51 11.19 4.93
N TRP A 148 -15.99 11.93 3.96
CA TRP A 148 -14.77 11.59 3.24
C TRP A 148 -13.52 11.62 4.12
N GLU A 149 -13.44 12.49 5.12
CA GLU A 149 -12.26 12.58 5.99
C GLU A 149 -12.16 11.36 6.91
N VAL A 150 -13.29 10.91 7.47
CA VAL A 150 -13.36 9.68 8.26
C VAL A 150 -13.03 8.47 7.38
N LEU A 151 -13.52 8.43 6.15
CA LEU A 151 -13.18 7.38 5.20
C LEU A 151 -11.68 7.36 4.87
N GLY A 152 -11.06 8.53 4.68
CA GLY A 152 -9.63 8.67 4.52
C GLY A 152 -8.85 8.12 5.71
N SER A 153 -9.30 8.42 6.94
CA SER A 153 -8.70 7.87 8.16
C SER A 153 -8.80 6.34 8.23
N LEU A 154 -9.95 5.75 7.84
CA LEU A 154 -10.08 4.29 7.77
C LEU A 154 -9.05 3.66 6.80
N ILE A 155 -8.82 4.29 5.65
CA ILE A 155 -7.85 3.83 4.65
C ILE A 155 -6.42 3.94 5.19
N VAL A 156 -6.02 5.10 5.72
CA VAL A 156 -4.65 5.35 6.22
C VAL A 156 -4.29 4.41 7.38
N ASN A 157 -5.26 4.07 8.23
CA ASN A 157 -5.07 3.18 9.37
C ASN A 157 -5.22 1.68 9.02
N GLY A 158 -5.39 1.32 7.75
CA GLY A 158 -5.50 -0.10 7.33
C GLY A 158 -6.76 -0.78 7.86
N LEU A 159 -7.84 -0.03 8.05
CA LEU A 159 -9.12 -0.52 8.60
C LEU A 159 -10.09 -0.98 7.50
N VAL A 160 -9.64 -1.00 6.26
CA VAL A 160 -10.42 -1.46 5.10
C VAL A 160 -10.21 -2.96 4.91
N GLU A 161 -11.27 -3.73 5.06
CA GLU A 161 -11.24 -5.17 4.85
C GLU A 161 -11.22 -5.50 3.34
N HIS A 162 -10.47 -6.53 2.94
CA HIS A 162 -10.32 -6.93 1.53
C HIS A 162 -11.67 -7.15 0.81
N SER A 163 -12.67 -7.69 1.52
CA SER A 163 -14.01 -7.93 0.94
C SER A 163 -14.73 -6.66 0.49
N CYS A 164 -14.37 -5.50 1.04
CA CYS A 164 -14.97 -4.20 0.72
C CYS A 164 -14.18 -3.42 -0.32
N LEU A 165 -12.95 -3.84 -0.64
CA LEU A 165 -11.97 -3.04 -1.37
C LEU A 165 -12.38 -2.74 -2.82
N SER A 166 -12.78 -3.76 -3.57
CA SER A 166 -13.19 -3.54 -4.97
C SER A 166 -14.39 -2.58 -5.05
N ASN A 167 -15.41 -2.79 -4.21
CA ASN A 167 -16.56 -1.90 -4.14
C ASN A 167 -16.16 -0.48 -3.75
N LEU A 168 -15.27 -0.32 -2.76
CA LEU A 168 -14.74 0.97 -2.35
C LEU A 168 -14.07 1.69 -3.52
N ILE A 169 -13.10 1.05 -4.20
CA ILE A 169 -12.36 1.66 -5.31
C ILE A 169 -13.31 2.12 -6.41
N ASN A 170 -14.28 1.28 -6.80
CA ASN A 170 -15.27 1.62 -7.83
C ASN A 170 -16.09 2.83 -7.44
N ASN A 171 -16.63 2.79 -6.22
CA ASN A 171 -17.47 3.85 -5.67
C ASN A 171 -16.72 5.19 -5.57
N LEU A 172 -15.43 5.16 -5.18
CA LEU A 172 -14.58 6.35 -5.12
C LEU A 172 -14.30 6.94 -6.50
N ILE A 173 -14.03 6.08 -7.49
CA ILE A 173 -13.83 6.49 -8.90
C ILE A 173 -15.12 7.10 -9.45
N GLU A 174 -16.27 6.47 -9.23
CA GLU A 174 -17.58 6.96 -9.67
C GLU A 174 -17.94 8.32 -9.07
N LYS A 175 -17.67 8.51 -7.77
CA LYS A 175 -17.86 9.77 -7.04
C LYS A 175 -16.77 10.81 -7.31
N LYS A 176 -15.76 10.48 -8.12
CA LYS A 176 -14.59 11.32 -8.40
C LYS A 176 -13.86 11.79 -7.15
N GLN A 177 -13.81 10.94 -6.12
CA GLN A 177 -13.02 11.21 -4.92
C GLN A 177 -11.56 10.79 -5.15
N SER A 178 -10.90 11.48 -6.08
CA SER A 178 -9.57 11.13 -6.58
C SER A 178 -8.54 11.00 -5.47
N TRP A 179 -8.64 11.83 -4.44
CA TRP A 179 -7.73 11.81 -3.29
C TRP A 179 -7.81 10.54 -2.46
N LEU A 180 -9.01 9.99 -2.27
CA LEU A 180 -9.20 8.73 -1.57
C LEU A 180 -8.69 7.56 -2.39
N VAL A 181 -8.81 7.62 -3.73
CA VAL A 181 -8.21 6.61 -4.62
C VAL A 181 -6.69 6.58 -4.45
N VAL A 182 -6.04 7.76 -4.38
CA VAL A 182 -4.60 7.86 -4.09
C VAL A 182 -4.26 7.28 -2.72
N LEU A 183 -5.08 7.53 -1.69
CA LEU A 183 -4.86 6.92 -0.36
C LEU A 183 -4.98 5.38 -0.41
N CYS A 184 -5.92 4.83 -1.17
CA CYS A 184 -6.02 3.38 -1.35
C CYS A 184 -4.72 2.82 -1.94
N VAL A 185 -4.18 3.43 -3.00
CA VAL A 185 -2.91 3.00 -3.62
C VAL A 185 -1.73 3.06 -2.65
N LYS A 186 -1.73 4.06 -1.75
CA LYS A 186 -0.65 4.29 -0.79
C LYS A 186 -0.68 3.37 0.43
N HIS A 187 -1.87 3.05 0.93
CA HIS A 187 -2.04 2.44 2.26
C HIS A 187 -2.69 1.06 2.26
N VAL A 188 -3.40 0.68 1.19
CA VAL A 188 -4.05 -0.63 1.11
C VAL A 188 -3.13 -1.61 0.39
N PHE A 189 -3.07 -2.82 0.94
CA PHE A 189 -2.33 -3.95 0.38
C PHE A 189 -3.29 -4.97 -0.26
N ASP A 190 -2.75 -5.80 -1.13
CA ASP A 190 -3.45 -6.83 -1.91
C ASP A 190 -4.65 -6.29 -2.69
N ILE A 191 -4.47 -5.13 -3.34
CA ILE A 191 -5.44 -4.62 -4.32
C ILE A 191 -5.45 -5.58 -5.51
N GLN A 192 -6.64 -6.08 -5.87
CA GLN A 192 -6.77 -7.04 -6.98
C GLN A 192 -6.34 -6.40 -8.31
N THR A 193 -5.76 -7.20 -9.21
CA THR A 193 -5.31 -6.74 -10.54
C THR A 193 -6.41 -6.00 -11.31
N TYR A 194 -7.65 -6.46 -11.20
CA TYR A 194 -8.79 -5.81 -11.85
C TYR A 194 -9.06 -4.39 -11.31
N ASP A 195 -8.92 -4.20 -10.01
CA ASP A 195 -9.06 -2.88 -9.38
C ASP A 195 -7.85 -1.99 -9.72
N MET A 196 -6.64 -2.56 -9.80
CA MET A 196 -5.45 -1.82 -10.26
C MET A 196 -5.57 -1.34 -11.72
N ILE A 197 -6.14 -2.16 -12.61
CA ILE A 197 -6.50 -1.74 -13.99
C ILE A 197 -7.41 -0.50 -13.92
N ARG A 198 -8.45 -0.52 -13.08
CA ARG A 198 -9.39 0.60 -12.94
C ARG A 198 -8.71 1.86 -12.41
N VAL A 199 -7.84 1.72 -11.42
CA VAL A 199 -7.05 2.83 -10.86
C VAL A 199 -6.15 3.46 -11.93
N LEU A 200 -5.41 2.65 -12.69
CA LEU A 200 -4.52 3.16 -13.74
C LEU A 200 -5.31 3.93 -14.81
N LYS A 201 -6.38 3.32 -15.33
CA LYS A 201 -7.23 3.95 -16.36
C LYS A 201 -7.86 5.24 -15.83
N TYR A 202 -8.28 5.24 -14.57
CA TYR A 202 -8.79 6.44 -13.92
C TYR A 202 -7.74 7.56 -13.87
N PHE A 203 -6.52 7.28 -13.40
CA PHE A 203 -5.44 8.28 -13.35
C PHE A 203 -5.06 8.82 -14.74
N LEU A 204 -5.02 7.96 -15.76
CA LEU A 204 -4.74 8.36 -17.15
C LEU A 204 -5.88 9.18 -17.78
N SER A 205 -7.10 9.05 -17.26
CA SER A 205 -8.31 9.76 -17.75
C SER A 205 -8.58 11.07 -17.02
N LEU A 206 -7.80 11.42 -16.00
CA LEU A 206 -7.99 12.67 -15.25
C LEU A 206 -7.74 13.90 -16.14
N PRO A 207 -8.50 14.99 -15.95
CA PRO A 207 -8.32 16.20 -16.73
C PRO A 207 -6.95 16.84 -16.45
N LYS A 208 -6.29 17.35 -17.50
CA LYS A 208 -4.97 18.00 -17.38
C LYS A 208 -4.93 19.18 -16.41
N ASN A 209 -6.04 19.91 -16.28
CA ASN A 209 -6.17 21.04 -15.36
C ASN A 209 -6.40 20.62 -13.90
N GLY A 210 -6.36 19.31 -13.62
CA GLY A 210 -6.54 18.73 -12.31
C GLY A 210 -7.99 18.63 -11.89
N ASP A 211 -8.22 17.74 -10.93
CA ASP A 211 -9.42 17.72 -10.09
C ASP A 211 -9.11 18.55 -8.84
N SER A 212 -10.04 19.39 -8.39
CA SER A 212 -9.88 20.17 -7.15
C SER A 212 -9.63 19.27 -5.95
N SER A 213 -10.16 18.04 -6.00
CA SER A 213 -9.92 17.02 -4.98
C SER A 213 -8.45 16.59 -4.86
N LEU A 214 -7.63 16.75 -5.92
CA LEU A 214 -6.22 16.36 -5.93
C LEU A 214 -5.26 17.46 -5.50
N THR A 215 -5.75 18.62 -5.06
CA THR A 215 -4.90 19.71 -4.55
C THR A 215 -4.01 19.26 -3.39
N PHE A 216 -4.45 18.29 -2.57
CA PHE A 216 -3.64 17.71 -1.51
C PHE A 216 -2.42 16.94 -2.03
N VAL A 217 -2.49 16.27 -3.20
CA VAL A 217 -1.33 15.55 -3.78
C VAL A 217 -0.22 16.55 -4.03
N ARG A 218 -0.53 17.63 -4.72
CA ARG A 218 0.43 18.68 -5.04
C ARG A 218 1.03 19.28 -3.75
N LYS A 219 0.17 19.66 -2.79
CA LYS A 219 0.60 20.21 -1.51
C LYS A 219 1.49 19.25 -0.70
N GLU A 220 1.20 17.96 -0.73
CA GLU A 220 2.02 16.95 -0.05
C GLU A 220 3.43 16.90 -0.67
N TRP A 221 3.53 16.79 -1.99
CA TRP A 221 4.83 16.79 -2.68
C TRP A 221 5.60 18.10 -2.47
N GLU A 222 4.91 19.25 -2.53
CA GLU A 222 5.50 20.57 -2.23
C GLU A 222 6.02 20.64 -0.79
N SER A 223 5.22 20.20 0.19
CA SER A 223 5.61 20.18 1.60
C SER A 223 6.80 19.27 1.87
N GLN A 224 6.82 18.09 1.25
CA GLN A 224 7.93 17.14 1.37
C GLN A 224 9.21 17.66 0.72
N ALA A 225 9.11 18.31 -0.45
CA ALA A 225 10.24 18.95 -1.11
C ALA A 225 10.81 20.10 -0.26
N MET A 226 9.96 20.97 0.28
CA MET A 226 10.39 22.04 1.19
C MET A 226 11.05 21.49 2.46
N SER A 227 10.45 20.47 3.08
CA SER A 227 11.04 19.81 4.25
C SER A 227 12.41 19.20 3.95
N ALA A 228 12.61 18.65 2.75
CA ALA A 228 13.90 18.12 2.33
C ALA A 228 14.95 19.22 2.17
N ILE A 229 14.57 20.38 1.60
CA ILE A 229 15.44 21.55 1.47
C ILE A 229 15.83 22.09 2.84
N ASP A 230 14.88 22.25 3.75
CA ASP A 230 15.13 22.74 5.11
C ASP A 230 16.12 21.82 5.84
N LYS A 231 15.93 20.51 5.73
CA LYS A 231 16.85 19.50 6.31
C LYS A 231 18.22 19.49 5.62
N ALA A 232 18.29 19.76 4.32
CA ALA A 232 19.58 19.85 3.62
C ALA A 232 20.41 21.07 4.08
N MET A 233 19.76 22.11 4.60
CA MET A 233 20.38 23.34 5.10
C MET A 233 20.61 23.32 6.62
N ASP A 234 20.01 22.35 7.33
CA ASP A 234 20.13 22.24 8.77
C ASP A 234 21.50 21.67 9.17
N THR A 235 22.42 22.57 9.53
CA THR A 235 23.77 22.23 10.01
C THR A 235 23.80 21.44 11.33
N SER A 236 22.67 21.32 12.04
CA SER A 236 22.57 20.47 13.23
C SER A 236 22.44 18.98 12.86
N LEU A 237 22.01 18.67 11.64
CA LEU A 237 22.04 17.32 11.11
C LEU A 237 23.49 16.97 10.76
N GLY A 238 23.95 15.79 11.19
CA GLY A 238 25.27 15.29 10.81
C GLY A 238 25.45 15.22 9.29
N PRO A 239 26.70 15.20 8.79
CA PRO A 239 27.01 15.31 7.35
C PRO A 239 26.26 14.29 6.48
N ASP A 240 26.14 13.04 6.95
CA ASP A 240 25.46 11.96 6.22
C ASP A 240 23.95 12.22 6.04
N ARG A 241 23.29 12.76 7.09
CA ARG A 241 21.86 13.10 7.05
C ARG A 241 21.61 14.33 6.19
N MET A 242 22.52 15.29 6.20
CA MET A 242 22.47 16.45 5.30
C MET A 242 22.65 16.03 3.84
N SER A 243 23.60 15.13 3.52
CA SER A 243 23.75 14.62 2.16
C SER A 243 22.52 13.84 1.71
N LEU A 244 21.95 13.01 2.60
CA LEU A 244 20.72 12.27 2.30
C LEU A 244 19.54 13.22 2.05
N ALA A 245 19.41 14.29 2.85
CA ALA A 245 18.38 15.33 2.64
C ALA A 245 18.59 16.07 1.31
N ARG A 246 19.84 16.33 0.92
CA ARG A 246 20.18 16.94 -0.36
C ARG A 246 19.76 16.03 -1.52
N ASP A 247 20.10 14.76 -1.48
CA ASP A 247 19.73 13.79 -2.52
C ASP A 247 18.20 13.67 -2.63
N ALA A 248 17.51 13.58 -1.49
CA ALA A 248 16.05 13.59 -1.44
C ALA A 248 15.45 14.89 -2.00
N SER A 249 16.06 16.05 -1.73
CA SER A 249 15.58 17.33 -2.25
C SER A 249 15.65 17.39 -3.77
N PHE A 250 16.72 16.86 -4.38
CA PHE A 250 16.83 16.76 -5.84
C PHE A 250 15.79 15.80 -6.41
N LEU A 251 15.62 14.62 -5.81
CA LEU A 251 14.62 13.63 -6.26
C LEU A 251 13.20 14.20 -6.21
N LEU A 252 12.82 14.81 -5.08
CA LEU A 252 11.49 15.40 -4.89
C LEU A 252 11.26 16.61 -5.80
N MET A 253 12.28 17.44 -6.03
CA MET A 253 12.22 18.52 -7.00
C MET A 253 11.97 17.97 -8.41
N LEU A 254 12.69 16.91 -8.83
CA LEU A 254 12.48 16.30 -10.13
C LEU A 254 11.10 15.67 -10.27
N ALA A 255 10.61 14.98 -9.24
CA ALA A 255 9.27 14.38 -9.19
C ALA A 255 8.15 15.43 -9.18
N HIS A 256 8.42 16.65 -8.72
CA HIS A 256 7.44 17.73 -8.71
C HIS A 256 7.45 18.57 -10.00
N ASP A 257 8.63 18.97 -10.47
CA ASP A 257 8.80 19.91 -11.56
C ASP A 257 8.33 19.35 -12.92
N GLY A 258 7.58 20.13 -13.69
CA GLY A 258 7.08 19.72 -15.02
C GLY A 258 6.02 18.61 -15.02
N PHE A 259 5.63 18.10 -13.85
CA PHE A 259 4.56 17.12 -13.70
C PHE A 259 3.24 17.78 -13.26
N SER A 260 2.18 17.39 -13.96
CA SER A 260 0.80 17.69 -13.60
C SER A 260 0.35 16.83 -12.41
N VAL A 261 -0.77 17.20 -11.79
CA VAL A 261 -1.23 16.50 -10.58
C VAL A 261 -1.65 15.05 -10.86
N TYR A 262 -2.19 14.75 -12.05
CA TYR A 262 -2.53 13.37 -12.41
C TYR A 262 -1.28 12.53 -12.68
N GLU A 263 -0.22 13.11 -13.26
CA GLU A 263 1.08 12.44 -13.40
C GLU A 263 1.70 12.14 -12.03
N MET A 264 1.50 13.02 -11.04
CA MET A 264 1.90 12.72 -9.66
C MET A 264 1.12 11.56 -9.04
N CYS A 265 -0.09 11.26 -9.52
CA CYS A 265 -0.81 10.06 -9.14
C CYS A 265 -0.18 8.80 -9.76
N LEU A 266 0.39 8.92 -10.96
CA LEU A 266 1.15 7.83 -11.60
C LEU A 266 2.46 7.53 -10.86
N HIS A 267 3.08 8.50 -10.18
CA HIS A 267 4.19 8.23 -9.24
C HIS A 267 3.75 7.22 -8.17
N TYR A 268 2.61 7.49 -7.52
CA TYR A 268 2.06 6.59 -6.50
C TYR A 268 1.68 5.22 -7.07
N PHE A 269 1.17 5.17 -8.30
CA PHE A 269 0.83 3.91 -8.94
C PHE A 269 2.07 3.05 -9.19
N LEU A 270 3.12 3.60 -9.82
CA LEU A 270 4.35 2.85 -10.10
C LEU A 270 5.13 2.50 -8.83
N GLY A 271 5.13 3.38 -7.82
CA GLY A 271 5.74 3.10 -6.52
C GLY A 271 4.90 2.22 -5.59
N SER A 272 3.72 1.76 -6.02
CA SER A 272 2.83 0.96 -5.16
C SER A 272 3.36 -0.45 -4.98
N ARG A 273 3.32 -0.94 -3.74
CA ARG A 273 3.65 -2.34 -3.41
C ARG A 273 2.66 -3.35 -4.01
N ASN A 274 1.53 -2.88 -4.53
CA ASN A 274 0.54 -3.70 -5.23
C ASN A 274 0.86 -3.91 -6.72
N VAL A 275 1.91 -3.26 -7.24
CA VAL A 275 2.27 -3.32 -8.66
C VAL A 275 3.61 -4.03 -8.79
N ASP A 276 3.55 -5.32 -9.11
CA ASP A 276 4.70 -6.06 -9.64
C ASP A 276 4.68 -6.04 -11.18
N GLU A 277 5.69 -6.64 -11.80
CA GLU A 277 5.83 -6.69 -13.27
C GLU A 277 4.64 -7.40 -13.95
N VAL A 278 4.06 -8.41 -13.30
CA VAL A 278 2.93 -9.19 -13.83
C VAL A 278 1.65 -8.36 -13.79
N ILE A 279 1.38 -7.71 -12.66
CA ILE A 279 0.24 -6.82 -12.47
C ILE A 279 0.37 -5.61 -13.39
N LEU A 280 1.56 -5.04 -13.52
CA LEU A 280 1.84 -3.90 -14.40
C LEU A 280 1.57 -4.26 -15.87
N GLY A 281 2.08 -5.40 -16.35
CA GLY A 281 1.81 -5.89 -17.71
C GLY A 281 0.32 -6.12 -17.95
N ALA A 282 -0.38 -6.75 -17.00
CA ALA A 282 -1.82 -6.93 -17.06
C ALA A 282 -2.59 -5.58 -17.12
N CYS A 283 -2.14 -4.58 -16.36
CA CYS A 283 -2.70 -3.23 -16.39
C CYS A 283 -2.50 -2.55 -17.75
N ILE A 284 -1.29 -2.61 -18.26
CA ILE A 284 -0.90 -2.01 -19.55
C ILE A 284 -1.66 -2.66 -20.70
N SER A 285 -1.81 -3.98 -20.73
CA SER A 285 -2.54 -4.71 -21.78
C SER A 285 -4.00 -4.26 -21.98
N LYS A 286 -4.60 -3.60 -20.98
CA LYS A 286 -6.00 -3.13 -21.00
C LYS A 286 -6.16 -1.64 -21.33
N LEU A 287 -5.06 -0.95 -21.61
CA LEU A 287 -5.07 0.45 -22.00
C LEU A 287 -5.49 0.63 -23.47
N THR A 288 -6.14 1.74 -23.74
CA THR A 288 -6.51 2.21 -25.08
C THR A 288 -5.41 3.08 -25.67
N GLY A 289 -5.42 3.31 -26.99
CA GLY A 289 -4.43 4.14 -27.67
C GLY A 289 -4.21 5.53 -27.03
N SER A 290 -5.31 6.20 -26.65
CA SER A 290 -5.23 7.50 -25.97
C SER A 290 -4.61 7.42 -24.57
N GLU A 291 -4.92 6.36 -23.81
CA GLU A 291 -4.36 6.14 -22.48
C GLU A 291 -2.86 5.81 -22.55
N ILE A 292 -2.46 4.99 -23.53
CA ILE A 292 -1.07 4.65 -23.82
C ILE A 292 -0.28 5.90 -24.20
N MET A 293 -0.84 6.77 -25.05
CA MET A 293 -0.20 8.02 -25.44
C MET A 293 0.09 8.92 -24.21
N VAL A 294 -0.84 9.01 -23.27
CA VAL A 294 -0.63 9.75 -22.01
C VAL A 294 0.47 9.10 -21.18
N LEU A 295 0.48 7.77 -21.06
CA LEU A 295 1.49 7.03 -20.32
C LEU A 295 2.89 7.19 -20.93
N ILE A 296 3.04 7.07 -22.25
CA ILE A 296 4.30 7.27 -22.98
C ILE A 296 4.87 8.67 -22.69
N ARG A 297 4.05 9.71 -22.80
CA ARG A 297 4.48 11.09 -22.53
C ARG A 297 4.95 11.27 -21.08
N TYR A 298 4.26 10.63 -20.13
CA TYR A 298 4.68 10.63 -18.73
C TYR A 298 6.03 9.92 -18.52
N LEU A 299 6.22 8.73 -19.10
CA LEU A 299 7.47 7.97 -19.01
C LEU A 299 8.63 8.73 -19.68
N GLN A 300 8.37 9.35 -20.82
CA GLN A 300 9.34 10.18 -21.54
C GLN A 300 9.82 11.37 -20.69
N LYS A 301 8.94 12.02 -19.91
CA LYS A 301 9.35 13.08 -18.98
C LYS A 301 10.34 12.56 -17.92
N TRP A 302 10.10 11.37 -17.38
CA TRP A 302 11.01 10.74 -16.44
C TRP A 302 12.37 10.40 -17.08
N LEU A 303 12.36 9.81 -18.27
CA LEU A 303 13.61 9.47 -18.97
C LEU A 303 14.44 10.71 -19.29
N ASN A 304 13.82 11.80 -19.77
CA ASN A 304 14.50 13.08 -19.98
C ASN A 304 15.12 13.63 -18.69
N LYS A 305 14.44 13.48 -17.55
CA LYS A 305 14.97 13.91 -16.24
C LYS A 305 16.16 13.07 -15.81
N TYR A 306 16.10 11.75 -15.98
CA TYR A 306 17.21 10.85 -15.65
C TYR A 306 18.42 11.03 -16.59
N GLU A 307 18.19 11.29 -17.87
CA GLU A 307 19.26 11.64 -18.80
C GLU A 307 19.96 12.94 -18.39
N ARG A 308 19.18 13.96 -18.01
CA ARG A 308 19.72 15.27 -17.62
C ARG A 308 20.36 15.29 -16.23
N PHE A 309 19.89 14.46 -15.32
CA PHE A 309 20.33 14.41 -13.92
C PHE A 309 20.65 12.97 -13.48
N PRO A 310 21.71 12.35 -14.05
CA PRO A 310 22.06 10.94 -13.79
C PRO A 310 22.47 10.66 -12.33
N GLN A 311 22.80 11.69 -11.56
CA GLN A 311 23.14 11.58 -10.14
C GLN A 311 21.92 11.31 -9.25
N VAL A 312 20.70 11.51 -9.75
CA VAL A 312 19.49 11.34 -8.95
C VAL A 312 19.09 9.87 -8.92
N CYS A 313 19.06 9.32 -7.71
CA CYS A 313 18.66 7.94 -7.45
C CYS A 313 17.53 7.91 -6.41
N PRO A 314 16.71 6.84 -6.38
CA PRO A 314 15.77 6.61 -5.28
C PRO A 314 16.49 6.61 -3.93
N CYS A 315 15.93 7.32 -2.95
CA CYS A 315 16.52 7.47 -1.62
C CYS A 315 15.57 6.98 -0.52
N PRO A 316 15.23 5.67 -0.46
CA PRO A 316 14.26 5.13 0.50
C PRO A 316 14.66 5.37 1.96
N LYS A 317 15.97 5.49 2.24
CA LYS A 317 16.49 5.85 3.57
C LYS A 317 15.99 7.22 4.06
N ALA A 318 15.72 8.16 3.15
CA ALA A 318 15.24 9.50 3.51
C ALA A 318 13.85 9.45 4.17
N SER A 319 13.01 8.49 3.79
CA SER A 319 11.72 8.27 4.44
C SER A 319 11.89 7.82 5.89
N PHE A 320 12.75 6.83 6.15
CA PHE A 320 12.99 6.30 7.49
C PHE A 320 13.77 7.26 8.40
N GLU A 321 14.87 7.82 7.90
CA GLU A 321 15.80 8.62 8.73
C GLU A 321 15.41 10.10 8.83
N LEU A 322 14.68 10.62 7.84
CA LEU A 322 14.32 12.04 7.76
C LEU A 322 12.81 12.25 7.71
N GLY A 323 11.99 11.20 7.70
CA GLY A 323 10.53 11.33 7.60
C GLY A 323 10.06 11.83 6.22
N LEU A 324 10.91 11.80 5.20
CA LEU A 324 10.61 12.29 3.85
C LEU A 324 9.87 11.24 3.02
N LYS A 325 8.63 10.96 3.38
CA LYS A 325 7.84 9.83 2.85
C LYS A 325 7.61 9.90 1.33
N ALA A 326 7.55 11.09 0.74
CA ALA A 326 7.36 11.23 -0.71
C ALA A 326 8.51 10.62 -1.53
N SER A 327 9.71 10.50 -0.95
CA SER A 327 10.88 9.94 -1.64
C SER A 327 10.72 8.47 -2.04
N GLU A 328 9.87 7.71 -1.32
CA GLU A 328 9.56 6.32 -1.64
C GLU A 328 8.66 6.17 -2.88
N TRP A 329 7.96 7.22 -3.26
CA TRP A 329 6.97 7.19 -4.34
C TRP A 329 7.50 7.71 -5.67
N ALA A 330 8.70 8.30 -5.69
CA ALA A 330 9.33 8.73 -6.92
C ALA A 330 9.81 7.48 -7.70
N PRO A 331 9.31 7.22 -8.92
CA PRO A 331 9.69 6.05 -9.71
C PRO A 331 11.18 6.09 -10.04
N SER A 332 11.88 4.98 -9.84
CA SER A 332 13.27 4.83 -10.24
C SER A 332 13.42 4.76 -11.77
N LEU A 333 14.65 4.93 -12.28
CA LEU A 333 14.93 4.68 -13.70
C LEU A 333 14.56 3.25 -14.10
N GLU A 334 14.78 2.28 -13.20
CA GLU A 334 14.41 0.88 -13.42
C GLU A 334 12.89 0.72 -13.58
N ASP A 335 12.09 1.33 -12.70
CA ASP A 335 10.63 1.27 -12.77
C ASP A 335 10.11 1.87 -14.08
N VAL A 336 10.69 2.99 -14.50
CA VAL A 336 10.32 3.71 -15.73
C VAL A 336 10.69 2.88 -16.97
N VAL A 337 11.89 2.31 -17.02
CA VAL A 337 12.34 1.48 -18.16
C VAL A 337 11.56 0.17 -18.23
N LYS A 338 11.28 -0.49 -17.10
CA LYS A 338 10.43 -1.70 -17.07
C LYS A 338 9.01 -1.40 -17.56
N CYS A 339 8.41 -0.33 -17.04
CA CYS A 339 7.08 0.09 -17.47
C CYS A 339 7.06 0.39 -18.98
N LEU A 340 8.09 1.08 -19.49
CA LEU A 340 8.20 1.36 -20.92
C LEU A 340 8.37 0.08 -21.75
N GLY A 341 9.21 -0.86 -21.31
CA GLY A 341 9.39 -2.16 -21.96
C GLY A 341 8.07 -2.91 -22.11
N LEU A 342 7.28 -2.99 -21.02
CA LEU A 342 5.95 -3.60 -21.03
C LEU A 342 4.97 -2.86 -21.96
N VAL A 343 5.03 -1.54 -22.04
CA VAL A 343 4.23 -0.75 -23.00
C VAL A 343 4.57 -1.15 -24.43
N VAL A 344 5.85 -1.29 -24.75
CA VAL A 344 6.32 -1.73 -26.08
C VAL A 344 5.88 -3.16 -26.37
N ASP A 345 6.06 -4.08 -25.43
CA ASP A 345 5.73 -5.50 -25.61
C ASP A 345 4.24 -5.72 -25.82
N GLU A 346 3.38 -5.10 -25.00
CA GLU A 346 1.92 -5.28 -25.05
C GLU A 346 1.27 -4.56 -26.24
N HIS A 347 1.83 -3.43 -26.70
CA HIS A 347 1.20 -2.56 -27.71
C HIS A 347 2.01 -2.36 -28.99
N PHE A 348 3.04 -3.18 -29.23
CA PHE A 348 3.91 -3.11 -30.41
C PHE A 348 3.13 -2.96 -31.72
N SER A 349 2.10 -3.80 -31.91
CA SER A 349 1.29 -3.79 -33.14
C SER A 349 0.59 -2.44 -33.35
N SER A 350 0.07 -1.83 -32.28
CA SER A 350 -0.58 -0.52 -32.33
C SER A 350 0.42 0.58 -32.71
N PHE A 351 1.64 0.52 -32.17
CA PHE A 351 2.69 1.49 -32.49
C PHE A 351 3.13 1.44 -33.94
N VAL A 352 3.24 0.24 -34.52
CA VAL A 352 3.61 0.09 -35.93
C VAL A 352 2.49 0.61 -36.85
N LEU A 353 1.22 0.32 -36.50
CA LEU A 353 0.09 0.60 -37.38
C LEU A 353 -0.44 2.04 -37.32
N HIS A 354 -0.30 2.73 -36.18
CA HIS A 354 -0.88 4.06 -35.98
C HIS A 354 0.19 5.16 -35.95
N GLN A 355 0.14 6.04 -36.96
CA GLN A 355 1.09 7.14 -37.13
C GLN A 355 1.11 8.14 -35.97
N GLU A 356 0.03 8.22 -35.19
CA GLU A 356 -0.06 9.10 -34.04
C GLU A 356 1.00 8.83 -32.96
N PHE A 357 1.60 7.63 -32.94
CA PHE A 357 2.68 7.29 -32.00
C PHE A 357 4.08 7.54 -32.55
N HIS A 358 4.25 7.74 -33.86
CA HIS A 358 5.57 7.65 -34.49
C HIS A 358 6.50 8.79 -34.07
N GLU A 359 5.99 10.02 -33.95
CA GLU A 359 6.79 11.17 -33.52
C GLU A 359 7.18 11.06 -32.04
N GLU A 360 6.24 10.68 -31.17
CA GLU A 360 6.52 10.45 -29.75
C GLU A 360 7.55 9.33 -29.55
N LEU A 361 7.41 8.21 -30.27
CA LEU A 361 8.35 7.09 -30.18
C LEU A 361 9.73 7.44 -30.73
N LYS A 362 9.81 8.26 -31.78
CA LYS A 362 11.09 8.75 -32.31
C LYS A 362 11.82 9.63 -31.30
N SER A 363 11.09 10.56 -30.67
CA SER A 363 11.67 11.41 -29.63
C SER A 363 12.07 10.61 -28.39
N LEU A 364 11.34 9.55 -28.07
CA LEU A 364 11.68 8.63 -26.99
C LEU A 364 12.93 7.79 -27.31
N ASP A 365 13.08 7.33 -28.55
CA ASP A 365 14.24 6.55 -29.01
C ASP A 365 15.56 7.33 -28.86
N GLU A 366 15.56 8.64 -29.11
CA GLU A 366 16.74 9.49 -28.90
C GLU A 366 17.25 9.43 -27.45
N VAL A 367 16.35 9.59 -26.48
CA VAL A 367 16.65 9.57 -25.04
C VAL A 367 17.07 8.17 -24.59
N VAL A 368 16.36 7.14 -25.05
CA VAL A 368 16.66 5.74 -24.69
C VAL A 368 18.02 5.31 -25.24
N ASN A 369 18.38 5.73 -26.46
CA ASN A 369 19.69 5.45 -27.05
C ASN A 369 20.83 6.11 -26.28
N SER A 370 20.64 7.36 -25.85
CA SER A 370 21.58 8.09 -25.00
C SER A 370 21.81 7.36 -23.67
N LEU A 371 20.73 7.04 -22.94
CA LEU A 371 20.79 6.29 -21.69
C LEU A 371 21.41 4.89 -21.86
N THR A 372 21.10 4.21 -22.96
CA THR A 372 21.65 2.88 -23.27
C THR A 372 23.15 2.93 -23.55
N ALA A 373 23.63 3.97 -24.24
CA ALA A 373 25.05 4.17 -24.47
C ALA A 373 25.79 4.37 -23.14
N GLU A 374 25.25 5.21 -22.25
CA GLU A 374 25.81 5.44 -20.93
C GLU A 374 25.80 4.17 -20.07
N ALA A 375 24.68 3.42 -20.07
CA ALA A 375 24.56 2.16 -19.34
C ALA A 375 25.59 1.12 -19.79
N LYS A 376 25.90 1.04 -21.11
CA LYS A 376 26.95 0.16 -21.63
C LYS A 376 28.33 0.55 -21.11
N VAL A 377 28.66 1.83 -21.11
CA VAL A 377 29.94 2.34 -20.58
C VAL A 377 30.06 2.06 -19.08
N CYS A 378 29.02 2.40 -18.32
CA CYS A 378 28.93 2.12 -16.88
C CYS A 378 29.06 0.62 -16.58
N GLY A 379 28.41 -0.23 -17.37
CA GLY A 379 28.47 -1.68 -17.23
C GLY A 379 29.89 -2.24 -17.44
N ILE A 380 30.60 -1.76 -18.47
CA ILE A 380 32.01 -2.12 -18.70
C ILE A 380 32.88 -1.70 -17.52
N MET A 381 32.69 -0.48 -17.02
CA MET A 381 33.47 0.05 -15.90
C MET A 381 33.18 -0.68 -14.58
N SER A 382 31.93 -1.08 -14.36
CA SER A 382 31.53 -1.91 -13.21
C SER A 382 32.20 -3.28 -13.26
N ASN A 383 32.14 -3.96 -14.41
CA ASN A 383 32.78 -5.26 -14.62
C ASN A 383 34.31 -5.19 -14.42
N LEU A 384 34.94 -4.13 -14.92
CA LEU A 384 36.38 -3.90 -14.73
C LEU A 384 36.71 -3.67 -13.25
N THR A 385 35.92 -2.86 -12.55
CA THR A 385 36.11 -2.58 -11.12
C THR A 385 35.97 -3.86 -10.30
N GLU A 386 35.00 -4.71 -10.63
CA GLU A 386 34.82 -6.00 -9.96
C GLU A 386 36.00 -6.95 -10.24
N ALA A 387 36.48 -7.01 -11.48
CA ALA A 387 37.66 -7.80 -11.83
C ALA A 387 38.92 -7.36 -11.08
N LEU A 388 39.15 -6.04 -10.97
CA LEU A 388 40.26 -5.47 -10.22
C LEU A 388 40.15 -5.77 -8.72
N LYS A 389 38.95 -5.62 -8.12
CA LYS A 389 38.73 -5.98 -6.70
C LYS A 389 39.06 -7.45 -6.43
N LYS A 390 38.63 -8.36 -7.32
CA LYS A 390 38.94 -9.80 -7.20
C LYS A 390 40.44 -10.09 -7.31
N GLN A 391 41.17 -9.38 -8.17
CA GLN A 391 42.63 -9.52 -8.26
C GLN A 391 43.33 -9.02 -7.00
N THR A 392 42.96 -7.85 -6.48
CA THR A 392 43.56 -7.30 -5.25
C THR A 392 43.31 -8.22 -4.04
N GLN A 393 42.12 -8.82 -3.92
CA GLN A 393 41.83 -9.79 -2.85
C GLN A 393 42.66 -11.08 -2.96
N ARG A 394 42.95 -11.55 -4.17
CA ARG A 394 43.85 -12.70 -4.38
C ARG A 394 45.28 -12.39 -3.96
N VAL A 395 45.80 -11.21 -4.34
CA VAL A 395 47.16 -10.79 -3.97
C VAL A 395 47.32 -10.62 -2.46
N VAL A 396 46.31 -10.09 -1.76
CA VAL A 396 46.32 -9.97 -0.28
C VAL A 396 46.15 -11.33 0.40
N GLY A 397 45.39 -12.25 -0.20
CA GLY A 397 45.25 -13.63 0.28
C GLY A 397 46.57 -14.40 0.20
N ASP A 398 47.28 -14.32 -0.92
CA ASP A 398 48.56 -15.01 -1.12
C ASP A 398 49.67 -14.44 -0.21
N ALA A 399 49.65 -13.13 0.07
CA ALA A 399 50.59 -12.48 1.00
C ALA A 399 50.31 -12.77 2.49
N ALA A 400 49.19 -13.41 2.84
CA ALA A 400 48.87 -13.80 4.22
C ALA A 400 49.25 -15.27 4.53
N TYR A 401 49.76 -16.01 3.53
CA TYR A 401 50.24 -17.39 3.65
C TYR A 401 51.77 -17.53 3.45
N GLU A 402 52.49 -16.42 3.29
CA GLU A 402 53.95 -16.32 3.49
C GLU A 402 54.24 -15.73 4.87
#